data_AF-A0A1Z8WUX8-F1
#
_entry.id   AF-A0A1Z8WUX8-F1
#
_cell.length_a   1.000
_cell.length_b   1.000
_cell.length_c   1.000
_cell.angle_alpha   90.00
_cell.angle_beta   90.00
_cell.angle_gamma   90.00
#
_symmetry.space_group_name_H-M   'P 1'
#
loop_
_entity.id
_entity.type
_entity.pdbx_description
1 polymer ?
#
loop_
_entity_poly.entity_id
_entity_poly.type
_entity_poly.pdbx_seq_one_letter_code
_entity_poly.pdbx_strand_id
1 'polypeptide(L)'
;MLMKVFTIILLLPFIEVVFFILANNFLSFTNIVFIILISGIIGFYNLSRAKVGASKAIRLILEPQADYKNQMLKPLLYCISGLLLIIPGLISDSVGLTVMLYAGLGFRTKGHNTKQADKRGATIEGEYDSEDR
;
A
#
# COMPACT_ATOMS: atom_id res chain seq x y z
N MET A 1 19.14 7.20 -20.90
CA MET A 1 17.88 7.10 -20.12
C MET A 1 18.06 7.61 -18.70
N LEU A 2 19.11 7.17 -17.99
CA LEU A 2 19.43 7.62 -16.62
C LEU A 2 19.57 9.14 -16.47
N MET A 3 20.28 9.82 -17.39
CA MET A 3 20.38 11.29 -17.36
C MET A 3 19.01 11.99 -17.45
N LYS A 4 18.06 11.46 -18.23
CA LYS A 4 16.73 12.07 -18.36
C LYS A 4 15.94 11.96 -17.05
N VAL A 5 15.97 10.79 -16.41
CA VAL A 5 15.31 10.56 -15.11
C VAL A 5 15.92 11.45 -14.04
N PHE A 6 17.26 11.53 -14.00
CA PHE A 6 17.96 12.42 -13.09
C PHE A 6 17.55 13.89 -13.28
N THR A 7 17.49 14.37 -14.52
CA THR A 7 17.04 15.73 -14.83
C THR A 7 15.60 15.97 -14.37
N ILE A 8 14.69 15.01 -14.57
CA ILE A 8 13.30 15.14 -14.09
C ILE A 8 13.25 15.22 -12.57
N ILE A 9 13.96 14.34 -11.86
CA ILE A 9 14.00 14.34 -10.38
C ILE A 9 14.60 15.65 -9.85
N LEU A 10 15.64 16.15 -10.51
CA LEU A 10 16.28 17.41 -10.16
C LEU A 10 15.35 18.62 -10.38
N LEU A 11 14.61 18.64 -11.50
CA LEU A 11 13.72 19.74 -11.86
C LEU A 11 12.39 19.73 -11.11
N LEU A 12 11.89 18.54 -10.73
CA LEU A 12 10.63 18.37 -10.02
C LEU A 12 10.47 19.35 -8.84
N PRO A 13 11.41 19.46 -7.87
CA PRO A 13 11.23 20.39 -6.75
C PRO A 13 11.15 21.86 -7.18
N PHE A 14 11.87 22.27 -8.23
CA PHE A 14 11.77 23.64 -8.76
C PHE A 14 10.39 23.91 -9.37
N ILE A 15 9.87 22.93 -10.13
CA ILE A 15 8.53 23.01 -10.71
C ILE A 15 7.47 23.09 -9.60
N GLU A 16 7.63 22.31 -8.52
CA GLU A 16 6.72 22.34 -7.37
C GLU A 16 6.72 23.71 -6.68
N VAL A 17 7.88 24.35 -6.48
CA VAL A 17 7.96 25.71 -5.92
C VAL A 17 7.20 26.71 -6.79
N VAL A 18 7.35 26.65 -8.12
CA VAL A 18 6.59 27.50 -9.04
C VAL A 18 5.09 27.24 -8.90
N PHE A 19 4.67 25.98 -8.81
CA PHE A 19 3.27 25.61 -8.59
C PHE A 19 2.72 26.13 -7.27
N PHE A 20 3.48 26.07 -6.18
CA PHE A 20 3.06 26.64 -4.89
C PHE A 20 2.89 28.15 -4.96
N ILE A 21 3.79 28.87 -5.64
CA ILE A 21 3.67 30.32 -5.84
C ILE A 21 2.40 30.65 -6.64
N LEU A 22 2.14 29.91 -7.72
CA LEU A 22 0.95 30.11 -8.54
C LEU A 22 -0.35 29.75 -7.80
N ALA A 23 -0.32 28.69 -6.97
CA ALA A 23 -1.44 28.24 -6.17
C ALA A 23 -1.81 29.22 -5.05
N ASN A 24 -0.87 30.05 -4.59
CA ASN A 24 -1.12 31.05 -3.54
C ASN A 24 -2.18 32.10 -3.95
N ASN A 25 -2.46 32.27 -5.24
CA ASN A 25 -3.55 33.13 -5.71
C ASN A 25 -4.94 32.54 -5.41
N PHE A 26 -5.03 31.23 -5.18
CA PHE A 26 -6.27 30.50 -4.92
C PHE A 26 -6.35 29.93 -3.50
N LEU A 27 -5.20 29.59 -2.92
CA LEU A 27 -5.10 29.01 -1.58
C LEU A 27 -4.30 29.93 -0.67
N SER A 28 -4.87 30.24 0.50
CA SER A 28 -4.14 30.91 1.58
C SER A 28 -2.98 30.04 2.06
N PHE A 29 -1.91 30.68 2.53
CA PHE A 29 -0.74 30.02 3.12
C PHE A 29 -1.10 28.93 4.14
N THR A 30 -2.03 29.24 5.06
CA THR A 30 -2.51 28.28 6.07
C THR A 30 -3.07 27.01 5.44
N ASN A 31 -3.83 27.12 4.34
CA ASN A 31 -4.40 25.97 3.65
C ASN A 31 -3.32 25.10 3.03
N ILE A 32 -2.29 25.71 2.42
CA ILE A 32 -1.15 25.00 1.84
C ILE A 32 -0.40 24.22 2.93
N VAL A 33 -0.16 24.84 4.09
CA VAL A 33 0.47 24.17 5.24
C VAL A 33 -0.35 22.97 5.70
N PHE A 34 -1.67 23.11 5.82
CA PHE A 34 -2.55 22.00 6.18
C PHE A 34 -2.51 20.87 5.14
N ILE A 35 -2.55 21.19 3.85
CA ILE A 35 -2.45 20.21 2.77
C ILE A 35 -1.15 19.42 2.86
N ILE A 36 -0.02 20.10 3.01
CA ILE A 36 1.30 19.47 3.17
C ILE A 36 1.33 18.53 4.37
N LEU A 37 0.80 18.98 5.51
CA LEU A 37 0.80 18.21 6.74
C LEU A 37 -0.09 16.96 6.62
N ILE A 38 -1.28 17.09 6.04
CA ILE A 38 -2.19 15.97 5.78
C ILE A 38 -1.57 15.00 4.77
N SER A 39 -0.99 15.51 3.68
CA SER A 39 -0.29 14.70 2.67
C SER A 39 0.81 13.86 3.32
N GLY A 40 1.68 14.48 4.13
CA GLY A 40 2.76 13.78 4.83
C GLY A 40 2.26 12.68 5.77
N ILE A 41 1.15 12.91 6.49
CA ILE A 41 0.51 11.89 7.34
C ILE A 41 0.01 10.71 6.50
N ILE A 42 -0.67 10.99 5.38
CA ILE A 42 -1.16 9.95 4.46
C ILE A 42 0.03 9.17 3.86
N GLY A 43 1.11 9.86 3.50
CA GLY A 43 2.33 9.25 2.99
C GLY A 43 2.98 8.31 4.00
N PHE A 44 3.16 8.77 5.23
CA PHE A 44 3.69 7.95 6.33
C PHE A 44 2.82 6.71 6.61
N TYR A 45 1.50 6.89 6.58
CA TYR A 45 0.57 5.80 6.76
C TYR A 45 0.65 4.76 5.62
N ASN A 46 0.80 5.19 4.37
CA ASN A 46 1.05 4.30 3.23
C ASN A 46 2.34 3.50 3.38
N LEU A 47 3.43 4.15 3.82
CA LEU A 47 4.70 3.48 4.06
C LEU A 47 4.58 2.39 5.15
N SER A 48 3.74 2.64 6.16
CA SER A 48 3.44 1.66 7.21
C SER A 48 2.67 0.44 6.65
N ARG A 49 1.74 0.65 5.71
CA ARG A 49 1.03 -0.44 5.01
C ARG A 49 1.97 -1.28 4.15
N ALA A 50 2.95 -0.66 3.51
CA ALA A 50 3.96 -1.36 2.72
C ALA A 50 4.78 -2.35 3.59
N LYS A 51 5.19 -1.95 4.80
CA LYS A 51 5.92 -2.81 5.74
C LYS A 51 5.15 -4.07 6.13
N VAL A 52 3.86 -3.93 6.42
CA VAL A 52 2.99 -5.06 6.78
C VAL A 52 2.79 -6.03 5.60
N GLY A 53 2.76 -5.52 4.38
CA GLY A 53 2.66 -6.36 3.18
C GLY A 53 3.95 -7.14 2.90
N ALA A 54 5.11 -6.51 3.06
CA ALA A 54 6.40 -7.15 2.84
C ALA A 54 6.65 -8.33 3.79
N SER A 55 6.31 -8.19 5.08
CA SER A 55 6.46 -9.26 6.05
C SER A 55 5.54 -10.47 5.78
N LYS A 56 4.35 -10.23 5.22
CA LYS A 56 3.46 -11.30 4.74
C LYS A 56 4.02 -12.00 3.51
N ALA A 57 4.57 -11.26 2.55
CA ALA A 57 5.18 -11.82 1.34
C ALA A 57 6.34 -12.77 1.68
N ILE A 58 7.20 -12.38 2.63
CA ILE A 58 8.33 -13.23 3.09
C ILE A 58 7.83 -14.57 3.65
N ARG A 59 6.71 -14.58 4.39
CA ARG A 59 6.13 -15.81 4.96
C ARG A 59 5.55 -16.74 3.90
N LEU A 60 4.98 -16.18 2.83
CA LEU A 60 4.34 -16.90 1.74
C LEU A 60 5.30 -17.37 0.65
N ILE A 61 6.52 -16.84 0.56
CA ILE A 61 7.58 -17.41 -0.30
C ILE A 61 7.94 -18.84 0.14
N LEU A 62 7.65 -19.22 1.39
CA LEU A 62 7.73 -20.61 1.85
C LEU A 62 6.58 -21.49 1.36
N GLU A 63 5.53 -20.91 0.75
CA GLU A 63 4.36 -21.60 0.21
C GLU A 63 4.28 -21.43 -1.34
N PRO A 64 4.41 -22.51 -2.13
CA PRO A 64 4.57 -22.44 -3.58
C PRO A 64 3.41 -21.84 -4.42
N GLN A 65 2.30 -21.39 -3.82
CA GLN A 65 1.12 -20.88 -4.55
C GLN A 65 0.78 -19.40 -4.27
N ALA A 66 1.78 -18.61 -3.91
CA ALA A 66 1.61 -17.20 -3.57
C ALA A 66 1.26 -16.33 -4.80
N ASP A 67 0.12 -15.63 -4.74
CA ASP A 67 -0.26 -14.57 -5.70
C ASP A 67 0.71 -13.37 -5.63
N TYR A 68 1.66 -13.35 -6.56
CA TYR A 68 2.75 -12.37 -6.66
C TYR A 68 2.26 -10.91 -6.72
N LYS A 69 1.13 -10.65 -7.40
CA LYS A 69 0.61 -9.28 -7.58
C LYS A 69 0.16 -8.68 -6.25
N ASN A 70 -0.58 -9.47 -5.47
CA ASN A 70 -1.10 -9.02 -4.19
C ASN A 70 -0.02 -8.90 -3.12
N GLN A 71 1.05 -9.67 -3.22
CA GLN A 71 2.05 -9.79 -2.17
C GLN A 71 3.28 -8.91 -2.39
N MET A 72 3.72 -8.68 -3.62
CA MET A 72 4.90 -7.85 -3.91
C MET A 72 4.54 -6.50 -4.54
N LEU A 73 3.67 -6.49 -5.55
CA LEU A 73 3.36 -5.26 -6.28
C LEU A 73 2.57 -4.27 -5.40
N LYS A 74 1.59 -4.75 -4.63
CA LYS A 74 0.76 -3.89 -3.78
C LYS A 74 1.57 -3.18 -2.68
N PRO A 75 2.46 -3.85 -1.92
CA PRO A 75 3.33 -3.15 -0.97
C PRO A 75 4.31 -2.19 -1.63
N LEU A 76 4.83 -2.53 -2.83
CA LEU A 76 5.69 -1.63 -3.59
C LEU A 76 4.95 -0.35 -4.00
N LEU A 77 3.71 -0.46 -4.48
CA LEU A 77 2.89 0.71 -4.85
C LEU A 77 2.60 1.59 -3.63
N TYR A 78 2.30 1.00 -2.47
CA TYR A 78 2.15 1.77 -1.22
C TYR A 78 3.46 2.43 -0.76
N CYS A 79 4.61 1.81 -1.04
CA CYS A 79 5.91 2.42 -0.77
C CYS A 79 6.16 3.63 -1.67
N ILE A 80 5.92 3.48 -2.97
CA ILE A 80 6.07 4.56 -3.96
C ILE A 80 5.11 5.70 -3.64
N SER A 81 3.83 5.40 -3.36
CA SER A 81 2.85 6.43 -2.99
C SER A 81 3.27 7.14 -1.70
N GLY A 82 3.73 6.38 -0.70
CA GLY A 82 4.20 6.92 0.57
C GLY A 82 5.37 7.87 0.40
N LEU A 83 6.37 7.49 -0.40
CA LEU A 83 7.55 8.31 -0.66
C LEU A 83 7.20 9.61 -1.40
N LEU A 84 6.30 9.53 -2.39
CA LEU A 84 5.84 10.68 -3.16
C LEU A 84 5.06 11.69 -2.31
N LEU A 85 4.23 11.22 -1.38
CA LEU A 85 3.42 12.06 -0.48
C LEU A 85 4.23 12.65 0.69
N ILE A 86 5.32 12.00 1.09
CA ILE A 86 6.21 12.55 2.12
C ILE A 86 7.01 13.74 1.61
N ILE A 87 7.38 13.74 0.32
CA ILE A 87 8.03 14.88 -0.32
C ILE A 87 6.93 15.89 -0.68
N PRO A 88 6.81 17.01 0.05
CA PRO A 88 5.68 17.91 -0.14
C PRO A 88 5.70 18.54 -1.53
N GLY A 89 4.61 18.40 -2.27
CA GLY A 89 4.47 18.94 -3.62
C GLY A 89 3.06 18.74 -4.16
N LEU A 90 2.48 19.73 -4.86
CA LEU A 90 1.13 19.61 -5.42
C LEU A 90 1.06 18.52 -6.50
N ILE A 91 2.11 18.41 -7.32
CA ILE A 91 2.19 17.39 -8.38
C ILE A 91 2.48 16.03 -7.74
N SER A 92 3.46 15.98 -6.84
CA SER A 92 3.89 14.78 -6.14
C SER A 92 2.75 14.18 -5.28
N ASP A 93 1.97 15.03 -4.61
CA ASP A 93 0.77 14.65 -3.87
C ASP A 93 -0.29 14.07 -4.81
N SER A 94 -0.55 14.73 -5.94
CA SER A 94 -1.55 14.27 -6.93
C SER A 94 -1.20 12.90 -7.50
N VAL A 95 0.07 12.70 -7.88
CA VAL A 95 0.55 11.42 -8.39
C VAL A 95 0.55 10.37 -7.28
N GLY A 96 1.00 10.74 -6.07
CA GLY A 96 1.06 9.86 -4.91
C GLY A 96 -0.33 9.35 -4.49
N LEU A 97 -1.33 10.24 -4.44
CA LEU A 97 -2.73 9.88 -4.19
C LEU A 97 -3.30 9.00 -5.30
N THR A 98 -2.97 9.26 -6.55
CA THR A 98 -3.40 8.42 -7.68
C THR A 98 -2.84 7.01 -7.57
N VAL A 99 -1.54 6.88 -7.27
CA VAL A 99 -0.90 5.58 -7.04
C VAL A 99 -1.51 4.87 -5.83
N MET A 100 -1.80 5.60 -4.74
CA MET A 100 -2.49 5.06 -3.56
C MET A 100 -3.87 4.51 -3.92
N LEU A 101 -4.67 5.27 -4.67
CA LEU A 101 -5.99 4.86 -5.13
C LEU A 101 -5.92 3.60 -5.98
N TYR A 102 -4.99 3.54 -6.92
CA TYR A 102 -4.77 2.36 -7.74
C TYR A 102 -4.39 1.13 -6.89
N ALA A 103 -3.49 1.30 -5.92
CA ALA A 103 -3.08 0.23 -5.00
C ALA A 103 -4.23 -0.26 -4.10
N GLY A 104 -5.14 0.65 -3.70
CA GLY A 104 -6.31 0.35 -2.88
C GLY A 104 -7.45 -0.31 -3.67
N LEU A 105 -7.77 0.22 -4.85
CA LEU A 105 -8.90 -0.19 -5.68
C LEU A 105 -8.60 -1.43 -6.53
N GLY A 106 -7.38 -1.53 -7.08
CA GLY A 106 -7.02 -2.55 -8.06
C GLY A 106 -7.01 -3.99 -7.55
N PHE A 107 -7.09 -4.21 -6.23
CA PHE A 107 -6.82 -5.52 -5.62
C PHE A 107 -7.69 -5.83 -4.41
N ARG A 108 -8.96 -5.45 -4.45
CA ARG A 108 -9.96 -6.01 -3.52
C ARG A 108 -10.29 -7.44 -3.98
N THR A 109 -9.29 -8.32 -4.01
CA THR A 109 -9.54 -9.76 -4.17
C THR A 109 -10.39 -10.17 -2.98
N LYS A 110 -11.63 -10.54 -3.31
CA LYS A 110 -12.61 -11.23 -2.47
C LYS A 110 -11.86 -12.05 -1.43
N GLY A 111 -12.02 -11.67 -0.15
CA GLY A 111 -11.37 -12.35 0.96
C GLY A 111 -11.60 -13.85 0.82
N HIS A 112 -10.51 -14.60 0.66
CA HIS A 112 -10.57 -16.02 0.89
C HIS A 112 -10.93 -16.13 2.37
N ASN A 113 -12.16 -16.56 2.65
CA ASN A 113 -12.54 -16.98 3.98
C ASN A 113 -11.57 -18.09 4.36
N THR A 114 -10.53 -17.76 5.11
CA THR A 114 -9.89 -18.72 5.99
C THR A 114 -10.96 -19.09 7.01
N LYS A 115 -11.82 -20.05 6.62
CA LYS A 115 -12.48 -20.91 7.59
C LYS A 115 -11.34 -21.54 8.37
N GLN A 116 -11.05 -20.91 9.50
CA GLN A 116 -10.34 -21.49 10.62
C GLN A 116 -11.09 -22.79 10.89
N ALA A 117 -10.54 -23.90 10.40
CA ALA A 117 -11.04 -25.23 10.72
C ALA A 117 -10.81 -25.39 12.22
N ASP A 118 -11.88 -25.12 12.96
CA ASP A 118 -11.99 -25.28 14.40
C ASP A 118 -11.71 -26.75 14.73
N LYS A 119 -10.45 -27.06 15.08
CA LYS A 119 -10.06 -28.35 15.63
C LYS A 119 -10.43 -28.40 17.12
N ARG A 120 -11.72 -28.26 17.44
CA ARG A 120 -12.28 -28.48 18.79
C ARG A 120 -13.50 -29.41 18.78
N GLY A 121 -13.52 -30.38 17.87
CA GLY A 121 -14.64 -31.31 17.80
C GLY A 121 -14.41 -32.54 16.94
N ALA A 122 -13.16 -32.99 16.76
CA ALA A 122 -12.93 -34.33 16.25
C ALA A 122 -13.16 -35.32 17.39
N THR A 123 -14.43 -35.52 17.74
CA THR A 123 -14.90 -36.72 18.43
C THR A 123 -14.34 -37.90 17.66
N ILE A 124 -13.39 -38.61 18.27
CA ILE A 124 -12.94 -39.91 17.77
C ILE A 124 -14.09 -40.88 18.12
N GLU A 125 -15.09 -40.88 17.25
CA GLU A 125 -16.20 -41.82 17.25
C GLU A 125 -15.71 -43.08 16.53
N GLY A 126 -14.89 -43.84 17.24
CA GLY A 126 -14.55 -45.22 16.93
C GLY A 126 -15.41 -46.12 17.79
N GLU A 127 -16.70 -46.14 17.47
CA GLU A 127 -17.65 -47.13 17.97
C GLU A 127 -17.17 -48.50 17.50
N TYR A 128 -16.71 -49.33 18.44
CA TYR A 128 -16.53 -50.76 18.19
C TYR A 128 -17.91 -51.38 18.33
N ASP A 129 -18.56 -51.53 17.18
CA ASP A 129 -19.79 -52.30 17.07
C ASP A 129 -19.48 -53.76 17.40
N SER A 130 -20.20 -54.27 18.40
CA SER A 130 -20.10 -55.63 18.91
C SER A 130 -20.96 -56.55 18.05
N GLU A 131 -20.36 -57.41 17.22
CA GLU A 131 -21.07 -58.58 16.68
C GLU A 131 -20.14 -59.82 16.59
N ASP A 132 -20.37 -60.74 17.52
CA ASP A 132 -20.70 -62.16 17.30
C ASP A 132 -19.82 -63.04 16.37
N ARG A 133 -18.99 -63.90 16.97
CA ARG A 133 -19.12 -65.38 17.05
C ARG A 133 -17.82 -66.11 17.39
#